data_AF-V6LCU9-F1
#
_entry.id   AF-V6LCU9-F1
#
_cell.length_a   1.000
_cell.length_b   1.000
_cell.length_c   1.000
_cell.angle_alpha   90.00
_cell.angle_beta   90.00
_cell.angle_gamma   90.00
#
_symmetry.space_group_name_H-M   'P 1'
#
loop_
_entity.id
_entity.type
_entity.pdbx_description
1 polymer ?
#
loop_
_entity_poly.entity_id
_entity_poly.type
_entity_poly.pdbx_seq_one_letter_code
_entity_poly.pdbx_strand_id
1 'polypeptide(L)'
;MRAAVIALQYFRQAPLHLPYSSIVIGAFDGFENPLVNDTLQYRHGNAPNNEYGVSFAAKLLRPALEDAIHEQFIKSGTSTACIELKQNGRMSWEACVQCACDVLQYNGMVLIQCYAK
;
A
#
# COMPACT_ATOMS: atom_id res chain seq x y z
N MET A 1 0.70 11.14 12.69
CA MET A 1 1.89 10.79 11.87
C MET A 1 1.36 10.16 10.57
N ARG A 2 1.82 10.58 9.38
CA ARG A 2 1.26 10.05 8.11
C ARG A 2 1.53 8.54 8.01
N ALA A 3 0.53 7.73 7.66
CA ALA A 3 0.68 6.27 7.57
C ALA A 3 1.79 5.87 6.58
N ALA A 4 2.03 6.68 5.55
CA ALA A 4 3.15 6.48 4.63
C ALA A 4 4.53 6.60 5.30
N VAL A 5 4.69 7.51 6.28
CA VAL A 5 5.93 7.65 7.05
C VAL A 5 6.15 6.44 7.95
N ILE A 6 5.09 5.94 8.58
CA ILE A 6 5.15 4.71 9.40
C ILE A 6 5.49 3.51 8.51
N ALA A 7 4.82 3.35 7.38
CA ALA A 7 5.08 2.28 6.42
C ALA A 7 6.54 2.29 5.92
N LEU A 8 7.07 3.47 5.57
CA LEU A 8 8.46 3.62 5.12
C LEU A 8 9.48 3.45 6.26
N GLN A 9 9.16 3.84 7.48
CA GLN A 9 10.02 3.58 8.65
C GLN A 9 10.12 2.08 8.92
N TYR A 10 8.99 1.35 8.90
CA TYR A 10 8.97 -0.10 9.07
C TYR A 10 9.69 -0.82 7.94
N PHE A 11 9.54 -0.35 6.70
CA PHE A 11 10.30 -0.85 5.58
C PHE A 11 11.83 -0.72 5.78
N ARG A 12 12.28 0.42 6.31
CA ARG A 12 13.70 0.73 6.50
C ARG A 12 14.33 0.13 7.77
N GLN A 13 13.55 -0.06 8.84
CA GLN A 13 14.06 -0.46 10.17
C GLN A 13 14.05 -1.98 10.42
N ALA A 14 13.39 -2.77 9.57
CA ALA A 14 13.59 -4.21 9.39
C ALA A 14 14.00 -5.05 10.63
N PRO A 15 13.09 -5.33 11.57
CA PRO A 15 13.14 -6.60 12.29
C PRO A 15 12.30 -7.70 11.63
N LEU A 16 11.43 -7.39 10.65
CA LEU A 16 10.33 -8.30 10.30
C LEU A 16 10.27 -8.82 8.84
N HIS A 17 11.14 -8.41 7.91
CA HIS A 17 11.12 -8.86 6.50
C HIS A 17 9.70 -8.97 5.89
N LEU A 18 8.81 -8.06 6.28
CA LEU A 18 7.41 -8.09 5.88
C LEU A 18 7.29 -7.66 4.42
N PRO A 19 6.39 -8.28 3.65
CA PRO A 19 6.09 -7.79 2.33
C PRO A 19 5.36 -6.46 2.39
N TYR A 20 5.48 -5.69 1.32
CA TYR A 20 4.90 -4.35 1.23
C TYR A 20 3.38 -4.34 1.45
N SER A 21 2.67 -5.42 1.08
CA SER A 21 1.25 -5.63 1.39
C SER A 21 0.98 -5.56 2.90
N SER A 22 1.71 -6.36 3.69
CA SER A 22 1.60 -6.42 5.15
C SER A 22 2.02 -5.10 5.81
N ILE A 23 3.00 -4.39 5.24
CA ILE A 23 3.44 -3.08 5.74
C ILE A 23 2.34 -2.03 5.60
N VAL A 24 1.63 -1.99 4.46
CA VAL A 24 0.52 -1.05 4.24
C VAL A 24 -0.61 -1.29 5.24
N ILE A 25 -0.95 -2.56 5.51
CA ILE A 25 -1.96 -2.93 6.50
C ILE A 25 -1.51 -2.55 7.92
N GLY A 26 -0.29 -2.92 8.29
CA GLY A 26 0.27 -2.61 9.60
C GLY A 26 0.34 -1.10 9.87
N ALA A 27 0.58 -0.30 8.84
CA ALA A 27 0.64 1.16 8.96
C ALA A 27 -0.72 1.84 9.17
N PHE A 28 -1.83 1.22 8.77
CA PHE A 28 -3.18 1.80 8.89
C PHE A 28 -3.98 1.23 10.06
N ASP A 29 -3.99 -0.10 10.20
CA ASP A 29 -4.84 -0.79 11.18
C ASP A 29 -4.01 -1.51 12.27
N GLY A 30 -2.69 -1.34 12.28
CA GLY A 30 -1.77 -1.93 13.27
C GLY A 30 -1.15 -3.27 12.85
N PHE A 31 0.07 -3.54 13.30
CA PHE A 31 0.83 -4.75 12.92
C PHE A 31 0.30 -6.06 13.54
N GLU A 32 -0.59 -5.96 14.52
CA GLU A 32 -1.31 -7.11 15.10
C GLU A 32 -2.54 -7.50 14.28
N ASN A 33 -2.90 -6.74 13.25
CA ASN A 33 -4.04 -7.04 12.39
C ASN A 33 -3.84 -8.40 11.69
N PRO A 34 -4.81 -9.35 11.76
CA PRO A 34 -4.70 -10.66 11.13
C PRO A 34 -4.34 -10.59 9.64
N LEU A 35 -4.81 -9.55 8.93
CA LEU A 35 -4.54 -9.36 7.51
C LEU A 35 -3.05 -9.11 7.21
N VAL A 36 -2.25 -8.68 8.19
CA VAL A 36 -0.78 -8.56 8.06
C VAL A 36 -0.19 -9.94 7.74
N ASN A 37 -0.66 -10.98 8.43
CA ASN A 37 -0.22 -12.36 8.19
C ASN A 37 -0.85 -12.96 6.93
N ASP A 38 -2.14 -12.70 6.69
CA ASP A 38 -2.85 -13.24 5.51
C ASP A 38 -2.27 -12.71 4.19
N THR A 39 -1.67 -11.51 4.24
CA THR A 39 -1.06 -10.88 3.07
C THR A 39 0.43 -11.18 2.88
N LEU A 40 1.02 -12.04 3.72
CA LEU A 40 2.43 -12.44 3.60
C LEU A 40 2.76 -13.12 2.28
N GLN A 41 1.76 -13.80 1.69
CA GLN A 41 1.86 -14.56 0.45
C GLN A 41 1.85 -13.70 -0.83
N TYR A 42 1.37 -12.45 -0.76
CA TYR A 42 1.19 -11.57 -1.92
C TYR A 42 2.47 -10.80 -2.33
N ARG A 43 3.63 -11.46 -2.20
CA ARG A 43 4.94 -10.93 -2.60
C ARG A 43 5.09 -10.85 -4.11
N HIS A 44 5.84 -9.87 -4.60
CA HIS A 44 6.35 -9.80 -5.99
C HIS A 44 5.30 -9.91 -7.11
N GLY A 45 4.04 -9.53 -6.88
CA GLY A 45 3.00 -9.63 -7.89
C GLY A 45 2.17 -10.91 -7.84
N ASN A 46 2.32 -11.71 -6.77
CA ASN A 46 1.48 -12.87 -6.53
C ASN A 46 0.09 -12.52 -5.94
N ALA A 47 -0.28 -11.23 -5.92
CA ALA A 47 -1.65 -10.86 -5.62
C ALA A 47 -2.58 -11.30 -6.77
N PRO A 48 -3.88 -11.51 -6.52
CA PRO A 48 -4.84 -11.80 -7.57
C PRO A 48 -4.71 -10.83 -8.76
N ASN A 49 -4.94 -11.33 -9.97
CA ASN A 49 -4.79 -10.57 -11.23
C ASN A 49 -3.39 -9.99 -11.48
N ASN A 50 -2.34 -10.58 -10.91
CA ASN A 50 -0.95 -10.09 -10.98
C ASN A 50 -0.76 -8.68 -10.41
N GLU A 51 -1.69 -8.23 -9.55
CA GLU A 51 -1.64 -6.91 -8.94
C GLU A 51 -0.44 -6.75 -8.00
N TYR A 52 -0.08 -5.50 -7.71
CA TYR A 52 0.82 -5.20 -6.61
C TYR A 52 0.20 -5.64 -5.28
N GLY A 53 1.01 -6.30 -4.44
CA GLY A 53 0.60 -6.60 -3.06
C GLY A 53 0.17 -5.35 -2.28
N VAL A 54 0.74 -4.18 -2.57
CA VAL A 54 0.34 -2.90 -1.93
C VAL A 54 -1.00 -2.36 -2.40
N SER A 55 -1.32 -2.46 -3.69
CA SER A 55 -2.62 -2.02 -4.21
C SER A 55 -3.70 -2.95 -3.71
N PHE A 56 -3.44 -4.26 -3.76
CA PHE A 56 -4.33 -5.28 -3.24
C PHE A 56 -4.56 -5.10 -1.73
N ALA A 57 -3.51 -4.88 -0.94
CA ALA A 57 -3.63 -4.57 0.48
C ALA A 57 -4.47 -3.31 0.75
N ALA A 58 -4.29 -2.26 -0.03
CA ALA A 58 -5.11 -1.05 0.08
C ALA A 58 -6.59 -1.32 -0.23
N LYS A 59 -6.87 -2.13 -1.27
CA LYS A 59 -8.23 -2.56 -1.61
C LYS A 59 -8.85 -3.41 -0.49
N LEU A 60 -8.08 -4.32 0.11
CA LEU A 60 -8.54 -5.11 1.26
C LEU A 60 -8.91 -4.23 2.46
N LEU A 61 -8.10 -3.21 2.76
CA LEU A 61 -8.39 -2.27 3.85
C LEU A 61 -9.63 -1.42 3.57
N ARG A 62 -9.79 -0.93 2.34
CA ARG A 62 -10.88 -0.04 1.96
C ARG A 62 -11.43 -0.43 0.57
N PRO A 63 -12.29 -1.46 0.49
CA PRO A 63 -12.84 -1.92 -0.78
C PRO A 63 -13.63 -0.84 -1.52
N ALA A 64 -14.27 0.07 -0.78
CA ALA A 64 -15.00 1.21 -1.35
C ALA A 64 -14.12 2.20 -2.15
N LEU A 65 -12.79 2.12 -2.00
CA LEU A 65 -11.82 2.97 -2.69
C LEU A 65 -11.11 2.25 -3.84
N GLU A 66 -11.57 1.06 -4.23
CA GLU A 66 -10.90 0.23 -5.23
C GLU A 66 -10.60 0.97 -6.53
N ASP A 67 -11.59 1.68 -7.09
CA ASP A 67 -11.42 2.43 -8.34
C ASP A 67 -10.39 3.55 -8.19
N ALA A 68 -10.44 4.32 -7.09
CA ALA A 68 -9.49 5.39 -6.80
C ALA A 68 -8.06 4.86 -6.61
N ILE A 69 -7.91 3.70 -5.98
CA ILE A 69 -6.63 3.01 -5.83
C ILE A 69 -6.13 2.58 -7.21
N HIS A 70 -6.98 1.96 -8.02
CA HIS A 70 -6.64 1.52 -9.36
C HIS A 70 -6.17 2.69 -10.24
N GLU A 71 -6.96 3.77 -10.30
CA GLU A 71 -6.67 4.95 -11.10
C GLU A 71 -5.35 5.61 -10.69
N GLN A 72 -5.08 5.74 -9.39
CA GLN A 72 -3.84 6.35 -8.93
C GLN A 72 -2.62 5.50 -9.31
N PHE A 73 -2.70 4.18 -9.20
CA PHE A 73 -1.60 3.30 -9.62
C PHE A 73 -1.35 3.35 -11.13
N ILE A 74 -2.41 3.42 -11.95
CA ILE A 74 -2.27 3.68 -13.39
C ILE A 74 -1.66 5.06 -13.64
N LYS A 75 -2.09 6.10 -12.93
CA LYS A 75 -1.57 7.46 -13.15
C LYS A 75 -0.10 7.60 -12.76
N SER A 76 0.32 6.96 -11.67
CA SER A 76 1.69 7.05 -11.15
C SER A 76 2.65 6.05 -11.78
N GLY A 77 2.16 4.91 -12.28
CA GLY A 77 2.98 3.82 -12.79
C GLY A 77 2.69 3.40 -14.23
N THR A 78 1.54 3.74 -14.80
CA THR A 78 0.96 3.24 -16.07
C THR A 78 0.40 1.83 -16.05
N SER A 79 0.45 1.13 -14.91
CA SER A 79 -0.14 -0.20 -14.72
C SER A 79 -0.38 -0.52 -13.24
N THR A 80 -1.29 -1.45 -12.96
CA THR A 80 -1.49 -2.07 -11.64
C THR A 80 -0.73 -3.39 -11.49
N ALA A 81 -0.09 -3.87 -12.56
CA ALA A 81 0.63 -5.14 -12.58
C ALA A 81 2.10 -5.00 -12.12
N CYS A 82 2.50 -5.88 -11.21
CA CYS A 82 3.81 -5.83 -10.55
C CYS A 82 5.02 -5.91 -11.48
N ILE A 83 4.89 -6.71 -12.53
CA ILE A 83 5.96 -6.97 -13.48
C ILE A 83 6.12 -5.76 -14.42
N GLU A 84 5.03 -5.08 -14.78
CA GLU A 84 5.03 -4.01 -15.77
C GLU A 84 5.66 -2.71 -15.24
N LEU A 85 5.39 -2.30 -13.99
CA LEU A 85 6.07 -1.09 -13.46
C LEU A 85 7.56 -1.32 -13.21
N LYS A 86 7.93 -2.55 -12.81
CA LYS A 86 9.33 -2.93 -12.58
C LYS A 86 10.11 -2.99 -13.89
N GLN A 87 9.56 -3.62 -14.93
CA GLN A 87 10.20 -3.70 -16.25
C GLN A 87 10.36 -2.33 -16.90
N ASN A 88 9.42 -1.41 -16.68
CA ASN A 88 9.50 -0.06 -17.22
C ASN A 88 10.42 0.87 -16.40
N GLY A 89 10.94 0.45 -15.24
CA GLY A 89 11.79 1.27 -14.36
C GLY A 89 11.06 2.52 -13.81
N ARG A 90 9.73 2.56 -13.88
CA ARG A 90 8.93 3.77 -13.61
C ARG A 90 8.60 3.98 -12.14
N MET A 91 8.70 2.94 -11.30
CA MET A 91 8.32 3.05 -9.90
C MET A 91 9.18 2.16 -9.00
N SER A 92 9.77 2.73 -7.95
CA SER A 92 10.44 1.96 -6.89
C SER A 92 9.40 1.36 -5.94
N TRP A 93 9.81 0.35 -5.16
CA TRP A 93 8.92 -0.25 -4.18
C TRP A 93 8.49 0.73 -3.08
N GLU A 94 9.38 1.64 -2.65
CA GLU A 94 9.00 2.71 -1.72
C GLU A 94 7.96 3.64 -2.32
N ALA A 95 8.07 3.97 -3.61
CA ALA A 95 7.09 4.81 -4.30
C ALA A 95 5.72 4.12 -4.40
N CYS A 96 5.69 2.79 -4.60
CA CYS A 96 4.44 2.02 -4.59
C CYS A 96 3.75 2.04 -3.22
N VAL A 97 4.52 1.89 -2.13
CA VAL A 97 4.00 1.97 -0.76
C VAL A 97 3.46 3.38 -0.47
N GLN A 98 4.24 4.40 -0.81
CA GLN A 98 3.84 5.79 -0.64
C GLN A 98 2.53 6.08 -1.39
N CYS A 99 2.41 5.63 -2.64
CA CYS A 99 1.21 5.78 -3.46
C CYS A 99 -0.02 5.15 -2.80
N ALA A 100 0.05 3.88 -2.38
CA ALA A 100 -1.05 3.22 -1.68
C ALA A 100 -1.45 3.95 -0.40
N CYS A 101 -0.48 4.33 0.42
CA CYS A 101 -0.73 5.05 1.65
C CYS A 101 -1.32 6.45 1.42
N ASP A 102 -0.93 7.13 0.35
CA ASP A 102 -1.47 8.43 -0.01
C ASP A 102 -2.93 8.31 -0.46
N VAL A 103 -3.28 7.36 -1.34
CA VAL A 103 -4.68 7.15 -1.75
C VAL A 103 -5.57 6.85 -0.55
N LEU A 104 -5.13 5.96 0.33
CA LEU A 104 -5.86 5.60 1.55
C LEU A 104 -6.01 6.79 2.52
N GLN A 105 -5.01 7.67 2.61
CA GLN A 105 -5.11 8.89 3.41
C GLN A 105 -6.01 9.94 2.76
N TYR A 106 -5.83 10.23 1.46
CA TYR A 106 -6.57 11.28 0.75
C TYR A 106 -8.05 10.92 0.54
N ASN A 107 -8.37 9.64 0.31
CA ASN A 107 -9.75 9.19 0.14
C ASN A 107 -10.36 8.64 1.44
N GLY A 108 -9.54 8.33 2.45
CA GLY A 108 -9.97 8.10 3.84
C GLY A 108 -10.15 9.38 4.65
N MET A 109 -9.96 10.57 4.04
CA MET A 109 -10.07 11.88 4.68
C MET A 109 -11.52 12.40 4.80
N VAL A 110 -12.49 11.50 4.93
CA VAL A 110 -13.58 11.73 5.90
C VAL A 110 -13.18 10.95 7.15
N LEU A 111 -12.67 11.67 8.16
CA LEU A 111 -12.23 11.21 9.50
C LEU A 111 -10.71 11.09 9.76
N ILE A 112 -9.89 12.09 9.43
CA ILE A 112 -8.94 12.64 10.42
C ILE A 112 -8.87 14.15 10.22
N GLN A 113 -9.85 14.85 10.77
CA GLN A 113 -9.64 16.23 11.21
C GLN A 113 -8.53 16.18 12.28
N CYS A 114 -7.28 16.45 11.88
CA CYS A 114 -6.33 17.02 12.83
C CYS A 114 -6.66 18.51 12.95
N TYR A 115 -7.78 18.81 13.63
CA TYR A 115 -7.79 19.96 14.52
C TYR A 115 -6.73 19.71 15.57
N ALA A 116 -5.72 20.58 15.62
CA ALA A 116 -5.32 21.33 16.82
C ALA A 116 -3.85 21.78 16.71
N LYS A 117 -3.73 23.10 16.50
CA LYS A 117 -2.64 24.02 16.87
C LYS A 117 -1.22 23.75 16.38
#